data_AF-A0A446AZL5-F1
#
_entry.id   AF-A0A446AZL5-F1
#
_cell.length_a   1.000
_cell.length_b   1.000
_cell.length_c   1.000
_cell.angle_alpha   90.00
_cell.angle_beta   90.00
_cell.angle_gamma   90.00
#
_symmetry.space_group_name_H-M   'P 1'
#
loop_
_entity.id
_entity.type
_entity.pdbx_description
1 polymer ?
#
loop_
_entity_poly.entity_id
_entity_poly.type
_entity_poly.pdbx_seq_one_letter_code
_entity_poly.pdbx_strand_id
1 'polypeptide(L)'
;MNSYDSRTADKFVVRLPDGMRDDIQAAADADDRSMNSVFIKGMREYLHGQQQKQVLLGALVLAGRLAPANTSEFDIDEHVKLMADARRYRWLRDRECIEDTETDLLVLRGDTLLTSAELDQEIDTAIRLEQLQVQQP
;
A
#
# COMPACT_ATOMS: atom_id res chain seq x y z
N MET A 1 -14.54 36.13 23.14
CA MET A 1 -14.71 34.66 23.02
C MET A 1 -16.06 34.33 23.63
N ASN A 2 -17.06 34.00 22.81
CA ASN A 2 -18.41 33.73 23.30
C ASN A 2 -18.44 32.30 23.84
N SER A 3 -18.35 32.15 25.16
CA SER A 3 -18.44 30.85 25.82
C SER A 3 -19.82 30.26 25.56
N TYR A 4 -19.89 29.22 24.74
CA TYR A 4 -21.14 28.49 24.49
C TYR A 4 -21.55 27.76 25.77
N ASP A 5 -22.41 28.39 26.58
CA ASP A 5 -22.99 27.76 27.76
C ASP A 5 -24.22 26.95 27.35
N SER A 6 -24.26 25.66 27.71
CA SER A 6 -25.40 24.77 27.49
C SER A 6 -26.69 25.31 28.14
N ARG A 7 -26.58 26.21 29.13
CA ARG A 7 -27.74 26.89 29.76
C ARG A 7 -28.35 27.97 28.86
N THR A 8 -27.57 28.55 27.96
CA THR A 8 -27.99 29.58 27.00
C THR A 8 -28.32 29.04 25.61
N ALA A 9 -28.08 27.75 25.37
CA ALA A 9 -28.35 27.11 24.09
C ALA A 9 -29.85 26.83 23.88
N ASP A 10 -30.30 26.92 22.64
CA ASP A 10 -31.66 26.56 22.24
C ASP A 10 -31.94 25.08 22.49
N LYS A 11 -33.12 24.78 23.05
CA LYS A 11 -33.52 23.41 23.43
C LYS A 11 -34.68 22.95 22.57
N PHE A 12 -34.51 21.81 21.93
CA PHE A 12 -35.53 21.17 21.09
C PHE A 12 -35.92 19.82 21.68
N VAL A 13 -37.23 19.56 21.77
CA VAL A 13 -37.76 18.23 22.13
C VAL A 13 -38.09 17.49 20.84
N VAL A 14 -37.37 16.40 20.58
CA VAL A 14 -37.54 15.58 19.38
C VAL A 14 -38.28 14.30 19.74
N ARG A 15 -39.30 13.94 18.95
CA ARG A 15 -39.96 12.63 19.05
C ARG A 15 -39.22 11.66 18.14
N LEU A 16 -38.66 10.61 18.75
CA LEU A 16 -37.96 9.56 18.03
C LEU A 16 -38.89 8.36 17.84
N PRO A 17 -38.79 7.62 16.72
CA PRO A 17 -39.40 6.30 16.57
C PRO A 17 -38.87 5.33 17.64
N ASP A 18 -39.64 4.27 17.90
CA ASP A 18 -39.24 3.23 18.84
C ASP A 18 -37.88 2.62 18.45
N GLY A 19 -37.04 2.35 19.45
CA GLY A 19 -35.69 1.79 19.29
C GLY A 19 -34.61 2.80 18.85
N MET A 20 -34.96 3.88 18.16
CA MET A 20 -33.96 4.83 17.63
C MET A 20 -33.17 5.55 18.74
N ARG A 21 -33.77 5.76 19.91
CA ARG A 21 -33.07 6.34 21.06
C ARG A 21 -31.96 5.42 21.57
N ASP A 22 -32.20 4.12 21.57
CA ASP A 22 -31.25 3.13 22.05
C ASP A 22 -30.09 2.97 21.06
N ASP A 23 -30.37 3.04 19.75
CA ASP A 23 -29.32 3.11 18.72
C ASP A 23 -28.41 4.32 18.89
N ILE A 24 -28.99 5.50 19.19
CA ILE A 24 -28.22 6.73 19.45
C ILE A 24 -27.40 6.59 20.74
N GLN A 25 -27.94 5.95 21.77
CA GLN A 25 -27.21 5.69 23.02
C GLN A 25 -26.02 4.77 22.76
N ALA A 26 -26.20 3.66 22.04
CA ALA A 26 -25.13 2.74 21.71
C ALA A 26 -24.02 3.42 20.89
N ALA A 27 -24.38 4.27 19.93
CA ALA A 27 -23.42 5.06 19.17
C ALA A 27 -22.67 6.09 20.04
N ALA A 28 -23.34 6.68 21.04
CA ALA A 28 -22.73 7.61 21.97
C ALA A 28 -21.73 6.92 22.90
N ASP A 29 -22.08 5.73 23.39
CA ASP A 29 -21.22 4.90 24.25
C ASP A 29 -19.97 4.43 23.48
N ALA A 30 -20.12 4.04 22.21
CA ALA A 30 -18.99 3.63 21.37
C ALA A 30 -17.98 4.77 21.07
N ASP A 31 -18.48 6.01 20.97
CA ASP A 31 -17.67 7.20 20.67
C ASP A 31 -17.19 7.95 21.93
N ASP A 32 -17.47 7.44 23.14
CA ASP A 32 -17.24 8.10 24.46
C ASP A 32 -17.79 9.54 24.50
N ARG A 33 -19.03 9.73 24.02
CA ARG A 33 -19.66 11.05 23.85
C ARG A 33 -21.07 11.09 24.42
N SER A 34 -21.60 12.31 24.58
CA SER A 34 -23.02 12.47 24.92
C SER A 34 -23.91 12.20 23.71
N MET A 35 -25.12 11.67 23.95
CA MET A 35 -26.14 11.52 22.89
C MET A 35 -26.42 12.84 22.14
N ASN A 36 -26.39 13.98 22.85
CA ASN A 36 -26.54 15.29 22.22
C ASN A 36 -25.40 15.55 21.22
N SER A 37 -24.16 15.22 21.56
CA SER A 37 -23.01 15.36 20.67
C SER A 37 -23.15 14.48 19.42
N VAL A 38 -23.66 13.26 19.54
CA VAL A 38 -23.97 12.38 18.41
C VAL A 38 -25.04 13.01 17.52
N PHE A 39 -26.12 13.52 18.12
CA PHE A 39 -27.20 14.16 17.38
C PHE A 39 -26.73 15.40 16.60
N ILE A 40 -25.96 16.28 17.24
CA ILE A 40 -25.39 17.47 16.59
C ILE A 40 -24.42 17.08 15.46
N LYS A 41 -23.60 16.04 15.66
CA LYS A 41 -22.70 15.52 14.61
C LYS A 41 -23.50 15.02 13.41
N GLY A 42 -24.53 14.21 13.63
CA GLY A 42 -25.41 13.71 12.57
C GLY A 42 -26.09 14.83 11.79
N MET A 43 -26.62 15.85 12.47
CA MET A 43 -27.20 17.03 11.79
C MET A 43 -26.16 17.81 10.98
N ARG A 44 -24.96 18.01 11.52
CA ARG A 44 -23.88 18.68 10.80
C ARG A 44 -23.49 17.92 9.55
N GLU A 45 -23.36 16.60 9.63
CA GLU A 45 -23.08 15.73 8.48
C GLU A 45 -24.24 15.72 7.48
N TYR A 46 -25.48 15.78 7.93
CA TYR A 46 -26.63 15.88 7.04
C TYR A 46 -26.61 17.22 6.26
N LEU A 47 -26.37 18.32 6.96
CA LEU A 47 -26.37 19.67 6.38
C LEU A 47 -25.12 19.97 5.52
N HIS A 48 -23.94 19.48 5.93
CA HIS A 48 -22.65 19.80 5.28
C HIS A 48 -22.06 18.65 4.46
N GLY A 49 -22.41 17.41 4.79
CA GLY A 49 -21.80 16.21 4.21
C GLY A 49 -22.16 15.99 2.74
N GLN A 50 -23.21 16.63 2.23
CA GLN A 50 -23.54 16.57 0.80
C GLN A 50 -22.44 17.24 -0.05
N GLN A 51 -21.90 18.39 0.37
CA GLN A 51 -20.87 19.06 -0.40
C GLN A 51 -19.55 18.28 -0.40
N GLN A 52 -19.13 17.74 0.74
CA GLN A 52 -17.90 16.95 0.85
C GLN A 52 -18.00 15.62 0.08
N LYS A 53 -19.14 14.94 0.12
CA LYS A 53 -19.37 13.71 -0.66
C LYS A 53 -19.31 13.97 -2.16
N GLN A 54 -19.88 15.09 -2.63
CA GLN A 54 -19.83 15.45 -4.05
C GLN A 54 -18.42 15.79 -4.52
N VAL A 55 -17.63 16.50 -3.71
CA VAL A 55 -16.23 16.81 -4.02
C VAL A 55 -15.39 15.52 -4.07
N LEU A 56 -15.58 14.60 -3.11
CA LEU A 56 -14.88 13.32 -3.10
C LEU A 56 -15.24 12.45 -4.31
N LEU A 57 -16.52 12.38 -4.67
CA LEU A 57 -16.98 11.69 -5.87
C LEU A 57 -16.36 12.31 -7.13
N GLY A 58 -16.31 13.64 -7.22
CA GLY A 58 -15.64 14.33 -8.31
C GLY A 58 -14.15 14.00 -8.41
N ALA A 59 -13.44 13.98 -7.28
CA ALA A 59 -12.03 13.61 -7.22
C ALA A 59 -11.78 12.15 -7.64
N LEU A 60 -12.63 11.22 -7.20
CA LEU A 60 -12.54 9.80 -7.58
C LEU A 60 -12.80 9.59 -9.08
N VAL A 61 -13.79 10.26 -9.64
CA VAL A 61 -14.08 10.21 -11.08
C VAL A 61 -12.90 10.77 -11.89
N LEU A 62 -12.30 11.88 -11.44
CA LEU A 62 -11.13 12.45 -12.08
C LEU A 62 -9.93 11.49 -11.99
N ALA A 63 -9.68 10.89 -10.82
CA ALA A 63 -8.62 9.92 -10.64
C ALA A 63 -8.80 8.69 -11.54
N GLY A 64 -10.02 8.17 -11.68
CA GLY A 64 -10.32 7.07 -12.61
C GLY A 64 -10.11 7.42 -14.09
N ARG A 65 -10.29 8.69 -14.47
CA ARG A 65 -9.99 9.18 -15.83
C ARG A 65 -8.51 9.40 -16.09
N LEU A 66 -7.76 9.77 -15.05
CA LEU A 66 -6.32 10.02 -15.12
C LEU A 66 -5.51 8.75 -14.86
N ALA A 67 -6.13 7.68 -14.37
CA ALA A 67 -5.50 6.37 -14.25
C ALA A 67 -5.05 5.93 -15.65
N PRO A 68 -3.74 5.68 -15.85
CA PRO A 68 -3.27 5.17 -17.13
C PRO A 68 -3.96 3.84 -17.40
N ALA A 69 -4.47 3.65 -18.62
CA ALA A 69 -5.10 2.40 -19.07
C ALA A 69 -4.17 1.17 -18.99
N ASN A 70 -2.91 1.36 -18.60
CA ASN A 70 -1.96 0.31 -18.31
C ASN A 70 -1.83 0.10 -16.81
N THR A 71 -2.84 -0.53 -16.20
CA THR A 71 -2.46 -1.70 -15.41
C THR A 71 -1.82 -2.64 -16.41
N SER A 72 -0.50 -2.72 -16.44
CA SER A 72 0.18 -3.88 -16.98
C SER A 72 -0.52 -5.07 -16.33
N GLU A 73 -1.36 -5.70 -17.13
CA GLU A 73 -1.86 -7.02 -16.85
C GLU A 73 -0.62 -7.83 -16.49
N PHE A 74 -0.66 -8.51 -15.35
CA PHE A 74 0.46 -9.22 -14.77
C PHE A 74 1.08 -10.13 -15.85
N ASP A 75 2.15 -9.67 -16.50
CA ASP A 75 2.79 -10.41 -17.58
C ASP A 75 3.67 -11.46 -16.93
N ILE A 76 3.21 -12.69 -17.00
CA ILE A 76 3.90 -13.85 -16.44
C ILE A 76 5.29 -13.95 -17.05
N ASP A 77 5.49 -13.58 -18.32
CA ASP A 77 6.78 -13.66 -18.98
C ASP A 77 7.77 -12.63 -18.43
N GLU A 78 7.30 -11.40 -18.16
CA GLU A 78 8.12 -10.36 -17.52
C GLU A 78 8.42 -10.70 -16.06
N HIS A 79 7.45 -11.27 -15.35
CA HIS A 79 7.65 -11.74 -13.98
C HIS A 79 8.62 -12.93 -13.90
N VAL A 80 8.57 -13.86 -14.86
CA VAL A 80 9.50 -14.99 -14.95
C VAL A 80 10.91 -14.51 -15.28
N LYS A 81 11.07 -13.52 -16.16
CA LYS A 81 12.36 -12.88 -16.42
C LYS A 81 12.92 -12.21 -15.17
N LEU A 82 12.10 -11.44 -14.45
CA LEU A 82 12.49 -10.80 -13.19
C LEU A 82 12.84 -11.83 -12.09
N MET A 83 12.11 -12.94 -12.00
CA MET A 83 12.39 -14.04 -11.07
C MET A 83 13.69 -14.79 -11.42
N ALA A 84 13.97 -15.00 -12.70
CA ALA A 84 15.21 -15.61 -13.17
C ALA A 84 16.41 -14.69 -12.87
N ASP A 85 16.27 -13.39 -13.14
CA ASP A 85 17.28 -12.40 -12.80
C ASP A 85 17.49 -12.31 -11.29
N ALA A 86 16.43 -12.31 -10.48
CA ALA A 86 16.53 -12.31 -9.03
C ALA A 86 17.26 -13.56 -8.47
N ARG A 87 17.21 -14.71 -9.16
CA ARG A 87 18.03 -15.89 -8.83
C ARG A 87 19.49 -15.69 -9.22
N ARG A 88 19.79 -15.10 -10.38
CA ARG A 88 21.16 -14.72 -10.78
C ARG A 88 21.79 -13.76 -9.77
N TYR A 89 21.05 -12.73 -9.35
CA TYR A 89 21.53 -11.76 -8.35
C TYR A 89 21.66 -12.34 -6.93
N ARG A 90 20.90 -13.38 -6.59
CA ARG A 90 21.07 -14.07 -5.29
C ARG A 90 22.44 -14.72 -5.18
N TRP A 91 22.94 -15.28 -6.28
CA TRP A 91 24.28 -15.88 -6.33
C TRP A 91 25.39 -14.84 -6.19
N LEU A 92 25.14 -13.60 -6.64
CA LEU A 92 26.06 -12.47 -6.48
C LEU A 92 26.04 -11.84 -5.07
N ARG A 93 24.95 -12.01 -4.31
CA ARG A 93 24.73 -11.36 -3.01
C ARG A 93 25.76 -11.72 -1.94
N ASP A 94 26.31 -12.93 -2.01
CA ASP A 94 27.28 -13.45 -1.04
C ASP A 94 28.73 -13.26 -1.52
N ARG A 95 28.97 -12.57 -2.65
CA ARG A 95 30.30 -12.30 -3.20
C ARG A 95 30.66 -10.82 -3.13
N GLU A 96 31.95 -10.56 -2.95
CA GLU A 96 32.50 -9.20 -2.91
C GLU A 96 32.59 -8.65 -4.34
N CYS A 97 31.67 -7.74 -4.68
CA CYS A 97 31.68 -7.03 -5.96
C CYS A 97 32.53 -5.77 -5.82
N ILE A 98 33.51 -5.59 -6.71
CA ILE A 98 34.24 -4.33 -6.81
C ILE A 98 33.73 -3.62 -8.07
N GLU A 99 33.27 -2.39 -7.89
CA GLU A 99 32.92 -1.50 -9.01
C GLU A 99 34.22 -0.86 -9.54
N ASP A 100 34.65 -1.23 -10.75
CA ASP A 100 35.67 -0.49 -11.48
C ASP A 100 35.02 0.61 -12.33
N THR A 101 35.70 1.76 -12.41
CA THR A 101 35.16 3.06 -12.83
C THR A 101 35.00 3.17 -14.37
N GLU A 102 35.49 2.19 -15.13
CA GLU A 102 35.60 2.28 -16.60
C GLU A 102 34.89 1.18 -17.40
N THR A 103 33.87 0.51 -16.86
CA THR A 103 32.99 -0.45 -17.58
C THR A 103 33.44 -1.90 -17.46
N ASP A 104 33.15 -2.53 -16.33
CA ASP A 104 32.56 -3.89 -16.23
C ASP A 104 32.50 -4.28 -14.75
N LEU A 105 31.40 -4.90 -14.33
CA LEU A 105 31.19 -5.26 -12.93
C LEU A 105 32.03 -6.51 -12.62
N LEU A 106 33.23 -6.32 -12.07
CA LEU A 106 34.15 -7.41 -11.75
C LEU A 106 33.79 -8.03 -10.40
N VAL A 107 33.55 -9.35 -10.41
CA VAL A 107 33.27 -10.10 -9.18
C VAL A 107 34.54 -10.82 -8.73
N LEU A 108 34.98 -10.55 -7.51
CA LEU A 108 36.12 -11.23 -6.92
C LEU A 108 35.74 -12.63 -6.45
N ARG A 109 36.52 -13.62 -6.85
CA ARG A 109 36.53 -14.95 -6.23
C ARG A 109 37.93 -15.22 -5.69
N GLY A 110 38.15 -14.94 -4.40
CA GLY A 110 39.49 -15.00 -3.82
C GLY A 110 40.42 -14.04 -4.55
N ASP A 111 41.47 -14.55 -5.19
CA ASP A 111 42.44 -13.76 -5.96
C ASP A 111 42.11 -13.59 -7.45
N THR A 112 40.99 -14.12 -7.95
CA THR A 112 40.64 -14.08 -9.38
C THR A 112 39.54 -13.06 -9.67
N LEU A 113 39.84 -12.13 -10.60
CA LEU A 113 38.89 -11.19 -11.18
C LEU A 113 38.18 -11.85 -12.36
N LEU A 114 36.84 -11.81 -12.36
CA LEU A 114 36.02 -12.31 -13.47
C LEU A 114 35.45 -11.15 -14.27
N THR A 115 35.58 -11.20 -15.59
CA THR A 115 34.88 -10.27 -16.50
C THR A 115 33.37 -10.54 -16.52
N SER A 116 32.57 -9.59 -16.99
CA SER A 116 31.10 -9.73 -17.09
C SER A 116 30.67 -11.01 -17.82
N ALA A 117 31.32 -11.37 -18.92
CA ALA A 117 30.99 -12.58 -19.70
C ALA A 117 31.38 -13.89 -18.99
N GLU A 118 32.53 -13.90 -18.30
CA GLU A 118 32.98 -15.06 -17.52
C GLU A 118 32.10 -15.26 -16.28
N LEU A 119 31.65 -14.15 -15.68
CA LEU A 119 30.71 -14.14 -14.57
C LEU A 119 29.36 -14.75 -14.96
N ASP A 120 28.81 -14.35 -16.11
CA ASP A 120 27.56 -14.88 -16.63
C ASP A 120 27.64 -16.39 -16.88
N GLN A 121 28.74 -16.87 -17.47
CA GLN A 121 28.94 -18.30 -17.71
C GLN A 121 29.07 -19.10 -16.40
N GLU A 122 29.67 -18.51 -15.36
CA GLU A 122 29.77 -19.13 -14.03
C GLU A 122 28.38 -19.24 -13.39
N ILE A 123 27.62 -18.15 -13.34
CA ILE A 123 26.25 -18.11 -12.80
C ILE A 123 25.39 -19.19 -13.46
N ASP A 124 25.42 -19.30 -14.78
CA ASP A 124 24.66 -20.30 -15.52
C ASP A 124 25.12 -21.74 -15.18
N THR A 125 26.42 -21.94 -14.96
CA THR A 125 26.98 -23.24 -14.57
C THR A 125 26.59 -23.62 -13.15
N ALA A 126 26.64 -22.68 -12.21
CA ALA A 126 26.25 -22.88 -10.80
C ALA A 126 24.75 -23.21 -10.68
N ILE A 127 23.89 -22.43 -11.35
CA ILE A 127 22.44 -22.70 -11.38
C ILE A 127 22.16 -24.08 -11.97
N ARG A 128 22.88 -24.48 -13.03
CA ARG A 128 22.72 -25.80 -13.65
C ARG A 128 23.14 -26.93 -12.70
N LEU A 129 24.22 -26.74 -11.93
CA LEU A 129 24.69 -27.73 -10.95
C LEU A 129 23.71 -27.88 -9.78
N GLU A 130 23.13 -26.79 -9.27
CA GLU A 130 22.08 -26.85 -8.24
C GLU A 130 20.85 -27.61 -8.74
N GLN A 131 20.42 -27.38 -9.98
CA GLN A 131 19.29 -28.10 -10.58
C GLN A 131 19.54 -29.61 -10.72
N LEU A 132 20.80 -30.03 -10.91
CA LEU A 132 21.18 -31.44 -10.97
C LEU A 132 21.23 -32.09 -9.58
N GLN A 133 21.60 -31.34 -8.54
CA GLN A 133 21.59 -31.85 -7.15
C GLN A 133 20.17 -32.01 -6.60
N VAL A 134 19.23 -31.15 -6.98
CA VAL A 134 17.82 -31.25 -6.59
C VAL A 134 17.09 -32.43 -7.27
N GLN A 135 17.66 -32.99 -8.35
CA GLN A 135 17.11 -34.14 -9.08
C GLN A 135 17.71 -35.50 -8.68
N GLN A 136 18.64 -35.55 -7.72
CA GLN A 136 19.08 -36.82 -7.14
C GLN A 136 18.18 -37.20 -5.94
N PRO A 137 17.61 -38.42 -5.89
CA PRO A 137 16.66 -38.83 -4.86
C PRO A 137 17.29 -39.00 -3.48
#